data_AF-A0A0E3QVH8-F1
#
_entry.id   AF-A0A0E3QVH8-F1
#
_cell.length_a   1.000
_cell.length_b   1.000
_cell.length_c   1.000
_cell.angle_alpha   90.00
_cell.angle_beta   90.00
_cell.angle_gamma   90.00
#
_symmetry.space_group_name_H-M   'P 1'
#
loop_
_entity.id
_entity.type
_entity.pdbx_description
1 polymer ?
#
loop_
_entity_poly.entity_id
_entity_poly.type
_entity_poly.pdbx_seq_one_letter_code
_entity_poly.pdbx_strand_id
1 'polypeptide(L)'
;MSEEEIALIDTEPSITDEKAVEILKEYMSNKPSIGEEKANSVKVISSNLVWKEDEEDKIHLAWWIRFMDSSFARDDTYPASVWIDAHSGEMLLFDYSRD
;
A
#
# COMPACT_ATOMS: atom_id res chain seq x y z
N MET A 1 12.46 -36.19 4.58
CA MET A 1 11.32 -35.70 5.37
C MET A 1 11.80 -34.39 5.97
N SER A 2 11.64 -33.27 5.26
CA SER A 2 11.93 -31.95 5.81
C SER A 2 10.82 -31.64 6.82
N GLU A 3 11.21 -31.26 8.03
CA GLU A 3 10.29 -30.79 9.07
C GLU A 3 9.43 -29.66 8.47
N GLU A 4 8.10 -29.78 8.60
CA GLU A 4 7.18 -28.69 8.30
C GLU A 4 7.52 -27.54 9.26
N GLU A 5 8.16 -26.48 8.73
CA GLU A 5 8.36 -25.24 9.45
C GLU A 5 6.98 -24.58 9.60
N ILE A 6 6.38 -24.73 10.79
CA ILE A 6 5.13 -24.03 11.13
C ILE A 6 5.50 -22.57 11.37
N ALA A 7 5.34 -21.73 10.35
CA ALA A 7 5.49 -20.29 10.49
C ALA A 7 4.35 -19.74 11.35
N LEU A 8 4.70 -19.19 12.53
CA LEU A 8 3.80 -18.37 13.34
C LEU A 8 3.69 -17.00 12.66
N ILE A 9 2.65 -16.82 11.87
CA ILE A 9 2.40 -15.56 11.18
C ILE A 9 1.67 -14.61 12.15
N ASP A 10 2.27 -13.45 12.40
CA ASP A 10 1.61 -12.39 13.16
C ASP A 10 0.46 -11.81 12.35
N THR A 11 -0.73 -11.78 12.95
CA THR A 11 -1.96 -11.33 12.31
C THR A 11 -2.39 -9.94 12.77
N GLU A 12 -1.74 -9.41 13.81
CA GLU A 12 -1.99 -8.08 14.33
C GLU A 12 -1.02 -7.09 13.68
N PRO A 13 -1.51 -6.07 12.97
CA PRO A 13 -0.62 -5.12 12.33
C PRO A 13 0.14 -4.29 13.38
N SER A 14 1.43 -4.04 13.14
CA SER A 14 2.21 -3.16 14.01
C SER A 14 2.04 -1.67 13.67
N ILE A 15 1.54 -1.36 12.48
CA ILE A 15 1.16 0.01 12.07
C ILE A 15 -0.33 0.11 11.79
N THR A 16 -0.91 1.28 12.06
CA THR A 16 -2.33 1.55 11.73
C THR A 16 -2.50 1.87 10.26
N ASP A 17 -3.74 1.87 9.78
CA ASP A 17 -4.06 2.30 8.42
C ASP A 17 -3.75 3.78 8.21
N GLU A 18 -3.95 4.64 9.21
CA GLU A 18 -3.57 6.06 9.08
C GLU A 18 -2.06 6.19 8.88
N LYS A 19 -1.25 5.39 9.59
CA LYS A 19 0.19 5.39 9.39
C LYS A 19 0.59 4.91 8.00
N ALA A 20 -0.09 3.90 7.47
CA ALA A 20 0.13 3.44 6.09
C ALA A 20 -0.25 4.52 5.06
N VAL A 21 -1.32 5.31 5.29
CA VAL A 21 -1.68 6.45 4.44
C VAL A 21 -0.63 7.57 4.49
N GLU A 22 -0.02 7.84 5.65
CA GLU A 22 1.11 8.78 5.75
C GLU A 22 2.30 8.32 4.90
N ILE A 23 2.67 7.03 5.00
CA ILE A 23 3.75 6.43 4.22
C ILE A 23 3.49 6.55 2.71
N LEU A 24 2.26 6.30 2.27
CA LEU A 24 1.85 6.51 0.88
C LEU A 24 2.09 7.96 0.42
N LYS A 25 1.64 8.95 1.21
CA LYS A 25 1.80 10.36 0.87
C LYS A 25 3.27 10.77 0.83
N GLU A 26 4.07 10.32 1.80
CA GLU A 26 5.50 10.58 1.83
C GLU A 26 6.21 9.99 0.61
N TYR A 27 5.89 8.73 0.25
CA TYR A 27 6.42 8.09 -0.95
C TYR A 27 6.07 8.88 -2.23
N MET A 28 4.81 9.29 -2.39
CA MET A 28 4.36 10.07 -3.55
C MET A 28 5.05 11.44 -3.62
N SER A 29 5.19 12.15 -2.49
CA SER A 29 5.87 13.45 -2.43
C SER A 29 7.33 13.36 -2.84
N ASN A 30 8.01 12.27 -2.45
CA ASN A 30 9.42 12.04 -2.75
C ASN A 30 9.67 11.50 -4.17
N LYS A 31 8.63 11.09 -4.90
CA LYS A 31 8.76 10.55 -6.26
C LYS A 31 8.67 11.67 -7.30
N PRO A 32 9.75 11.97 -8.06
CA PRO A 32 9.78 13.12 -8.97
C PRO A 32 8.71 13.12 -10.06
N SER A 33 8.21 11.96 -10.50
CA SER A 33 7.14 11.85 -11.51
C SER A 33 5.74 12.17 -10.96
N ILE A 34 5.58 12.16 -9.63
CA ILE A 34 4.28 12.34 -8.95
C ILE A 34 4.26 13.69 -8.24
N GLY A 35 5.19 13.89 -7.32
CA GLY A 35 5.37 15.12 -6.57
C GLY A 35 4.36 15.36 -5.45
N GLU A 36 4.68 16.36 -4.62
CA GLU A 36 3.95 16.72 -3.40
C GLU A 36 2.50 17.18 -3.67
N GLU A 37 2.24 17.83 -4.81
CA GLU A 37 0.89 18.30 -5.16
C GLU A 37 -0.10 17.14 -5.25
N LYS A 38 0.25 16.08 -6.00
CA LYS A 38 -0.59 14.89 -6.13
C LYS A 38 -0.70 14.16 -4.78
N ALA A 39 0.41 14.02 -4.04
CA ALA A 39 0.43 13.39 -2.73
C ALA A 39 -0.54 14.05 -1.72
N ASN A 40 -0.57 15.39 -1.67
CA ASN A 40 -1.45 16.14 -0.77
C ASN A 40 -2.93 16.06 -1.16
N SER A 41 -3.24 15.71 -2.40
CA SER A 41 -4.60 15.57 -2.91
C SER A 41 -5.18 14.16 -2.76
N VAL A 42 -4.43 13.22 -2.19
CA VAL A 42 -4.85 11.82 -1.98
C VAL A 42 -6.15 11.75 -1.18
N LYS A 43 -7.14 11.08 -1.78
CA LYS A 43 -8.42 10.69 -1.20
C LYS A 43 -8.47 9.17 -1.12
N VAL A 44 -8.47 8.65 0.11
CA VAL A 44 -8.61 7.22 0.38
C VAL A 44 -10.05 6.81 0.14
N ILE A 45 -10.23 5.73 -0.64
CA ILE A 45 -11.52 5.08 -0.90
C ILE A 45 -11.73 3.94 0.07
N SER A 46 -10.68 3.15 0.32
CA SER A 46 -10.69 2.06 1.28
C SER A 46 -9.28 1.73 1.77
N SER A 47 -9.18 1.24 3.00
CA SER A 47 -7.98 0.63 3.58
C SER A 47 -8.38 -0.68 4.24
N ASN A 48 -7.78 -1.79 3.83
CA ASN A 48 -8.10 -3.13 4.38
C ASN A 48 -6.81 -3.90 4.63
N LEU A 49 -6.79 -4.74 5.68
CA LEU A 49 -5.73 -5.72 5.88
C LEU A 49 -5.94 -6.92 4.95
N VAL A 50 -4.88 -7.31 4.24
CA VAL A 50 -4.88 -8.44 3.32
C VAL A 50 -3.57 -9.22 3.42
N TRP A 51 -3.59 -10.48 3.01
CA TRP A 51 -2.37 -11.25 2.76
C TRP A 51 -1.87 -10.96 1.34
N LYS A 52 -0.57 -10.65 1.21
CA LYS A 52 0.09 -10.38 -0.06
C LYS A 52 1.38 -11.20 -0.15
N GLU A 53 1.50 -12.00 -1.21
CA GLU A 53 2.72 -12.71 -1.56
C GLU A 53 3.67 -11.77 -2.32
N ASP A 54 4.94 -11.71 -1.95
CA ASP A 54 5.97 -10.91 -2.64
C ASP A 54 6.61 -11.68 -3.81
N GLU A 55 7.69 -11.15 -4.40
CA GLU A 55 8.40 -11.81 -5.51
C GLU A 55 9.29 -12.98 -5.06
N GLU A 56 9.49 -13.17 -3.75
CA GLU A 56 10.28 -14.25 -3.14
C GLU A 56 9.39 -15.34 -2.51
N ASP A 57 8.10 -15.40 -2.91
CA ASP A 57 7.08 -16.30 -2.37
C ASP A 57 6.84 -16.16 -0.86
N LYS A 58 7.15 -14.99 -0.26
CA LYS A 58 6.88 -14.69 1.15
C LYS A 58 5.52 -14.03 1.32
N ILE A 59 4.77 -14.47 2.33
CA ILE A 59 3.45 -13.93 2.65
C ILE A 59 3.59 -12.82 3.69
N HIS A 60 3.11 -11.63 3.32
CA HIS A 60 3.06 -10.44 4.17
C HIS A 60 1.62 -10.11 4.57
N LEU A 61 1.42 -9.70 5.82
CA LEU A 61 0.23 -8.94 6.19
C LEU A 61 0.42 -7.51 5.69
N ALA A 62 -0.52 -6.98 4.90
CA ALA A 62 -0.38 -5.69 4.26
C ALA A 62 -1.65 -4.84 4.35
N TRP A 63 -1.45 -3.52 4.47
CA TRP A 63 -2.49 -2.54 4.23
C TRP A 63 -2.68 -2.36 2.72
N TRP A 64 -3.82 -2.81 2.20
CA TRP A 64 -4.27 -2.53 0.85
C TRP A 64 -5.11 -1.25 0.83
N ILE A 65 -4.50 -0.17 0.35
CA ILE A 65 -5.13 1.14 0.25
C ILE A 65 -5.51 1.39 -1.20
N ARG A 66 -6.79 1.67 -1.44
CA ARG A 66 -7.30 2.14 -2.73
C ARG A 66 -7.53 3.63 -2.63
N PHE A 67 -7.01 4.40 -3.58
CA PHE A 67 -7.04 5.85 -3.51
C PHE A 67 -7.12 6.50 -4.89
N MET A 68 -7.48 7.78 -4.88
CA MET A 68 -7.40 8.69 -6.02
C MET A 68 -6.70 9.97 -5.58
N ASP A 69 -6.11 10.70 -6.52
CA ASP A 69 -5.52 12.03 -6.33
C ASP A 69 -6.07 13.02 -7.37
N SER A 70 -5.48 14.21 -7.45
CA SER A 70 -5.89 15.28 -8.37
C SER A 70 -5.75 14.94 -9.86
N SER A 71 -4.99 13.91 -10.22
CA SER A 71 -4.83 13.45 -11.62
C SER A 71 -6.03 12.66 -12.14
N PHE A 72 -6.90 12.16 -11.24
CA PHE A 72 -8.06 11.36 -11.63
C PHE A 72 -9.19 12.25 -12.11
N ALA A 73 -9.82 11.85 -13.22
CA ALA A 73 -11.04 12.49 -13.69
C ALA A 73 -12.19 12.22 -12.71
N ARG A 74 -13.19 13.11 -12.68
CA ARG A 74 -14.33 13.02 -11.75
C ARG A 74 -15.15 11.73 -11.92
N ASP A 75 -15.10 11.15 -13.12
CA ASP A 75 -15.79 9.94 -13.54
C ASP A 75 -14.87 8.71 -13.65
N ASP A 76 -13.61 8.81 -13.19
CA ASP A 76 -12.73 7.65 -13.12
C ASP A 76 -13.31 6.60 -12.15
N THR A 77 -13.40 5.37 -12.62
CA THR A 77 -13.93 4.23 -11.84
C THR A 77 -12.84 3.29 -11.35
N TYR A 78 -11.58 3.50 -11.78
CA TYR A 78 -10.44 2.64 -11.49
C TYR A 78 -9.44 3.37 -10.59
N PRO A 79 -9.54 3.22 -9.25
CA PRO A 79 -8.58 3.83 -8.35
C PRO A 79 -7.20 3.18 -8.43
N ALA A 80 -6.18 3.95 -8.07
CA ALA A 80 -4.85 3.40 -7.80
C ALA A 80 -4.89 2.52 -6.55
N SER A 81 -3.93 1.61 -6.45
CA SER A 81 -3.80 0.70 -5.32
C SER A 81 -2.37 0.67 -4.82
N VAL A 82 -2.22 0.57 -3.51
CA VAL A 82 -0.93 0.37 -2.87
C VAL A 82 -1.04 -0.72 -1.80
N TRP A 83 0.03 -1.50 -1.65
CA TRP A 83 0.21 -2.49 -0.60
C TRP A 83 1.43 -2.09 0.22
N ILE A 84 1.21 -1.88 1.51
CA ILE A 84 2.24 -1.50 2.47
C ILE A 84 2.30 -2.58 3.54
N ASP A 85 3.48 -3.13 3.83
CA ASP A 85 3.66 -4.12 4.88
C ASP A 85 3.15 -3.58 6.22
N ALA A 86 2.28 -4.35 6.87
CA ALA A 86 1.55 -3.92 8.05
C ALA A 86 2.40 -3.95 9.34
N HIS A 87 3.65 -4.42 9.26
CA HIS A 87 4.59 -4.44 10.38
C HIS A 87 5.73 -3.42 10.18
N SER A 88 6.35 -3.43 9.01
CA SER A 88 7.53 -2.61 8.70
C SER A 88 7.20 -1.26 8.07
N GLY A 89 6.03 -1.15 7.42
CA GLY A 89 5.70 0.01 6.58
C GLY A 89 6.39 0.01 5.22
N GLU A 90 7.01 -1.10 4.82
CA GLU A 90 7.65 -1.24 3.51
C GLU A 90 6.62 -1.17 2.36
N MET A 91 7.00 -0.51 1.27
CA MET A 91 6.18 -0.40 0.07
C MET A 91 6.29 -1.70 -0.76
N LEU A 92 5.34 -2.63 -0.60
CA LEU A 92 5.35 -3.92 -1.28
C LEU A 92 4.95 -3.81 -2.75
N LEU A 93 3.94 -3.00 -3.05
CA LEU A 93 3.50 -2.75 -4.43
C LEU A 93 2.81 -1.39 -4.52
N PHE A 94 3.16 -0.62 -5.54
CA PHE A 94 2.56 0.67 -5.84
C PHE A 94 2.01 0.65 -7.28
N ASP A 95 0.73 0.34 -7.43
CA ASP A 95 0.02 0.30 -8.71
C ASP A 95 -0.65 1.66 -8.99
N TYR A 96 0.08 2.47 -9.75
CA TYR A 96 -0.27 3.86 -10.05
C TYR A 96 -0.05 4.15 -11.54
N SER A 97 -1.12 4.06 -12.32
CA SER A 97 -1.10 4.29 -13.78
C SER A 97 -1.53 5.73 -14.14
N ARG A 98 -0.87 6.72 -13.53
CA ARG A 98 -1.18 8.17 -13.66
C ARG A 98 0.07 9.07 -13.71
N ASP A 99 1.23 8.48 -14.04
CA ASP A 99 2.49 9.20 -14.31
C ASP A 99 2.38 10.09 -15.56
#